data_AF-A0A7C2Z112-F1
#
_entry.id   AF-A0A7C2Z112-F1
#
_cell.length_a   1.000
_cell.length_b   1.000
_cell.length_c   1.000
_cell.angle_alpha   90.00
_cell.angle_beta   90.00
_cell.angle_gamma   90.00
#
_symmetry.space_group_name_H-M   'P 1'
#
loop_
_entity.id
_entity.type
_entity.pdbx_description
1 polymer ?
#
loop_
_entity_poly.entity_id
_entity_poly.type
_entity_poly.pdbx_seq_one_letter_code
_entity_poly.pdbx_strand_id
1 'polypeptide(L)'
;MRRAISLAGLGIALASVAISTGSVRPAPIKVVETYERKCSSCHGKEGAMLDKDFEKKYASPSELREVVESMPGAIGMRSDDLDAMMAYIRAVSRREPFVVWTGRQGDALLGEVSPATAKVEARAKREKLRVERPQSNQWRIVLPKGVRPEEVELTAQRGTLRTTLRLKDSPYSHTK
;
A
#
# COMPACT_ATOMS: atom_id res chain seq x y z
N MET A 1 -20.24 56.24 -46.81
CA MET A 1 -20.78 54.88 -46.55
C MET A 1 -19.92 54.21 -45.51
N ARG A 2 -20.53 53.78 -44.40
CA ARG A 2 -19.87 53.25 -43.19
C ARG A 2 -19.31 51.84 -43.43
N ARG A 3 -18.10 51.55 -42.95
CA ARG A 3 -17.68 50.20 -42.56
C ARG A 3 -16.82 50.27 -41.31
N ALA A 4 -17.43 49.94 -40.18
CA ALA A 4 -16.74 49.66 -38.94
C ALA A 4 -16.17 48.24 -39.03
N ILE A 5 -14.89 48.07 -38.71
CA ILE A 5 -14.26 46.76 -38.56
C ILE A 5 -14.14 46.53 -37.05
N SER A 6 -15.03 45.70 -36.52
CA SER A 6 -14.96 45.20 -35.14
C SER A 6 -13.76 44.27 -35.00
N LEU A 7 -12.75 44.71 -34.25
CA LEU A 7 -11.71 43.86 -33.68
C LEU A 7 -12.30 43.15 -32.45
N ALA A 8 -12.97 42.02 -32.67
CA ALA A 8 -13.35 41.12 -31.59
C ALA A 8 -12.10 40.36 -31.13
N GLY A 9 -11.60 40.73 -29.95
CA GLY A 9 -10.50 40.03 -29.28
C GLY A 9 -10.91 38.61 -28.90
N LEU A 10 -10.19 37.63 -29.44
CA LEU A 10 -10.31 36.23 -29.03
C LEU A 10 -9.23 35.94 -27.98
N GLY A 11 -9.51 36.28 -26.73
CA GLY A 11 -8.69 35.87 -25.59
C GLY A 11 -8.90 34.38 -25.33
N ILE A 12 -7.94 33.55 -25.72
CA ILE A 12 -7.92 32.13 -25.39
C ILE A 12 -7.56 32.02 -23.89
N ALA A 13 -8.57 31.82 -23.06
CA ALA A 13 -8.37 31.44 -21.66
C ALA A 13 -7.87 29.99 -21.62
N LEU A 14 -6.56 29.81 -21.43
CA LEU A 14 -5.96 28.53 -21.07
C LEU A 14 -6.44 28.15 -19.67
N ALA A 15 -7.50 27.35 -19.60
CA ALA A 15 -7.91 26.71 -18.37
C ALA A 15 -6.89 25.61 -18.02
N SER A 16 -5.95 25.94 -17.13
CA SER A 16 -5.06 24.96 -16.51
C SER A 16 -5.91 24.00 -15.69
N VAL A 17 -6.20 22.83 -16.23
CA VAL A 17 -6.74 21.70 -15.45
C VAL A 17 -5.62 21.26 -14.50
N ALA A 18 -5.64 21.79 -13.28
CA ALA A 18 -4.85 21.25 -12.18
C ALA A 18 -5.41 19.86 -11.87
N ILE A 19 -4.81 18.83 -12.46
CA ILE A 19 -5.03 17.45 -12.06
C ILE A 19 -4.54 17.38 -10.61
N SER A 20 -5.49 17.35 -9.68
CA SER A 20 -5.21 17.15 -8.27
C SER A 20 -4.67 15.73 -8.12
N THR A 21 -3.35 15.56 -8.24
CA THR A 21 -2.66 14.31 -7.96
C THR A 21 -2.73 14.12 -6.45
N GLY A 22 -3.85 13.57 -5.98
CA GLY A 22 -4.03 13.22 -4.57
C GLY A 22 -2.86 12.33 -4.15
N SER A 23 -1.98 12.85 -3.31
CA SER A 23 -0.88 12.09 -2.74
C SER A 23 -1.42 10.83 -2.07
N VAL A 24 -0.83 9.67 -2.36
CA VAL A 24 -1.15 8.42 -1.69
C VAL A 24 -1.05 8.63 -0.18
N ARG A 25 -2.08 8.21 0.54
CA ARG A 25 -2.13 8.28 2.01
C ARG A 25 -1.69 6.94 2.59
N PRO A 26 -1.20 6.90 3.84
CA PRO A 26 -0.94 5.65 4.52
C PRO A 26 -2.17 4.73 4.53
N ALA A 27 -1.92 3.42 4.67
CA ALA A 27 -2.97 2.44 4.85
C ALA A 27 -3.84 2.79 6.07
N PRO A 28 -5.15 2.53 6.02
CA PRO A 28 -6.08 2.98 7.05
C PRO A 28 -5.94 2.20 8.38
N ILE A 29 -5.23 1.07 8.35
CA ILE A 29 -4.95 0.22 9.50
C ILE A 29 -3.51 -0.27 9.48
N LYS A 30 -3.03 -0.69 10.65
CA LYS A 30 -1.87 -1.59 10.76
C LYS A 30 -2.28 -2.99 10.34
N VAL A 31 -2.10 -3.31 9.07
CA VAL A 31 -2.61 -4.52 8.42
C VAL A 31 -2.05 -5.79 9.05
N VAL A 32 -0.73 -5.86 9.27
CA VAL A 32 -0.09 -7.07 9.81
C VAL A 32 -0.51 -7.27 11.26
N GLU A 33 -0.39 -6.24 12.10
CA GLU A 33 -0.85 -6.29 13.50
C GLU A 33 -2.34 -6.63 13.62
N THR A 34 -3.18 -6.09 12.73
CA THR A 34 -4.63 -6.37 12.74
C THR A 34 -4.92 -7.80 12.36
N TYR A 35 -4.24 -8.36 11.35
CA TYR A 35 -4.36 -9.77 11.02
C TYR A 35 -3.91 -10.66 12.17
N GLU A 36 -2.77 -10.36 12.78
CA GLU A 36 -2.26 -11.17 13.91
C GLU A 36 -3.24 -11.16 15.08
N ARG A 37 -3.94 -10.06 15.31
CA ARG A 37 -4.96 -9.94 16.36
C ARG A 37 -6.28 -10.63 16.01
N LYS A 38 -6.75 -10.53 14.76
CA LYS A 38 -8.13 -10.91 14.39
C LYS A 38 -8.25 -12.20 13.59
N CYS A 39 -7.22 -12.61 12.86
CA CYS A 39 -7.29 -13.67 11.86
C CYS A 39 -6.34 -14.85 12.15
N SER A 40 -5.24 -14.62 12.89
CA SER A 40 -4.21 -15.63 13.11
C SER A 40 -4.66 -16.85 13.91
N SER A 41 -5.71 -16.74 14.72
CA SER A 41 -6.26 -17.88 15.49
C SER A 41 -6.78 -18.99 14.57
N CYS A 42 -7.34 -18.63 13.40
CA CYS A 42 -7.84 -19.58 12.41
C CYS A 42 -6.83 -19.85 11.29
N HIS A 43 -6.03 -18.85 10.91
CA HIS A 43 -5.17 -18.92 9.72
C HIS A 43 -3.66 -18.98 10.03
N GLY A 44 -3.32 -19.05 11.31
CA GLY A 44 -1.96 -19.11 11.81
C GLY A 44 -1.25 -17.76 11.75
N LYS A 45 -0.20 -17.64 12.56
CA LYS A 45 0.72 -16.50 12.52
C LYS A 45 1.25 -16.32 11.10
N GLU A 46 1.20 -15.08 10.60
CA GLU A 46 1.66 -14.72 9.25
C GLU A 46 1.03 -15.58 8.13
N GLY A 47 -0.18 -16.13 8.34
CA GLY A 47 -0.86 -16.97 7.35
C GLY A 47 -0.29 -18.37 7.20
N ALA A 48 0.44 -18.87 8.20
CA ALA A 48 1.07 -20.19 8.13
C ALA A 48 0.08 -21.35 7.87
N MET A 49 -1.18 -21.23 8.30
CA MET A 49 -2.23 -22.23 8.08
C MET A 49 -3.16 -21.88 6.92
N LEU A 50 -2.96 -20.74 6.25
CA LEU A 50 -3.71 -20.40 5.04
C LEU A 50 -3.25 -21.28 3.87
N ASP A 51 -4.20 -21.76 3.08
CA ASP A 51 -3.91 -22.52 1.88
C ASP A 51 -3.05 -21.73 0.90
N LYS A 52 -2.09 -22.41 0.28
CA LYS A 52 -1.31 -21.83 -0.80
C LYS A 52 -2.26 -21.45 -1.95
N ASP A 53 -2.07 -20.25 -2.51
CA ASP A 53 -2.89 -19.72 -3.59
C ASP A 53 -4.40 -19.66 -3.25
N PHE A 54 -4.76 -19.53 -1.97
CA PHE A 54 -6.15 -19.41 -1.49
C PHE A 54 -7.00 -18.44 -2.32
N GLU A 55 -6.45 -17.30 -2.73
CA GLU A 55 -7.15 -16.29 -3.51
C GLU A 55 -7.59 -16.79 -4.90
N LYS A 56 -6.89 -17.78 -5.46
CA LYS A 56 -7.17 -18.35 -6.78
C LYS A 56 -8.30 -19.39 -6.76
N LYS A 57 -8.82 -19.73 -5.58
CA LYS A 57 -9.96 -20.65 -5.44
C LYS A 57 -11.28 -20.01 -5.88
N TYR A 58 -11.31 -18.69 -6.01
CA TYR A 58 -12.50 -17.92 -6.36
C TYR A 58 -12.41 -17.38 -7.78
N ALA A 59 -13.53 -17.36 -8.49
CA ALA A 59 -13.59 -17.00 -9.90
C ALA A 59 -13.40 -15.50 -10.13
N SER A 60 -13.66 -14.67 -9.12
CA SER A 60 -13.60 -13.22 -9.23
C SER A 60 -13.05 -12.53 -7.97
N PRO A 61 -12.49 -11.31 -8.09
CA PRO A 61 -12.11 -10.50 -6.93
C PRO A 61 -13.28 -10.16 -5.99
N SER A 62 -14.51 -10.04 -6.51
CA SER A 62 -15.70 -9.78 -5.70
C SER A 62 -16.11 -11.00 -4.87
N GLU A 63 -16.06 -12.20 -5.45
CA GLU A 63 -16.34 -13.44 -4.73
C GLU A 63 -15.31 -13.68 -3.61
N LEU A 64 -14.01 -13.48 -3.90
CA LEU A 64 -12.99 -13.51 -2.86
C LEU A 64 -13.28 -12.49 -1.75
N ARG A 65 -13.70 -11.27 -2.11
CA ARG A 65 -14.04 -10.22 -1.14
C ARG A 65 -15.18 -10.66 -0.24
N GLU A 66 -16.28 -11.14 -0.79
CA GLU A 66 -17.45 -11.59 -0.04
C GLU A 66 -17.08 -12.68 0.96
N VAL A 67 -16.25 -13.64 0.53
CA VAL A 67 -15.78 -14.71 1.42
C VAL A 67 -14.90 -14.14 2.53
N VAL A 68 -13.94 -13.27 2.22
CA VAL A 68 -13.08 -12.65 3.25
C VAL A 68 -13.90 -11.81 4.21
N GLU A 69 -14.86 -11.02 3.72
CA GLU A 69 -15.75 -10.18 4.53
C GLU A 69 -16.61 -11.00 5.50
N SER A 70 -17.02 -12.20 5.09
CA SER A 70 -17.77 -13.14 5.93
C SER A 70 -16.93 -13.78 7.05
N MET A 71 -15.59 -13.68 7.02
CA MET A 71 -14.74 -14.28 8.03
C MET A 71 -14.88 -13.56 9.38
N PRO A 72 -14.91 -14.29 10.52
CA PRO A 72 -15.08 -13.67 11.83
C PRO A 72 -14.11 -12.53 12.14
N GLY A 73 -12.86 -12.63 11.66
CA GLY A 73 -11.84 -11.60 11.82
C GLY A 73 -12.07 -10.31 11.01
N ALA A 74 -12.88 -10.38 9.95
CA ALA A 74 -13.18 -9.28 9.04
C ALA A 74 -14.53 -8.60 9.29
N ILE A 75 -15.42 -9.21 10.09
CA ILE A 75 -16.73 -8.64 10.42
C ILE A 75 -16.59 -7.21 10.95
N GLY A 76 -17.33 -6.28 10.34
CA GLY A 76 -17.33 -4.87 10.70
C GLY A 76 -16.09 -4.08 10.27
N MET A 77 -15.19 -4.65 9.45
CA MET A 77 -14.17 -3.87 8.77
C MET A 77 -14.79 -2.90 7.78
N ARG A 78 -14.25 -1.68 7.72
CA ARG A 78 -14.62 -0.73 6.68
C ARG A 78 -14.08 -1.20 5.33
N SER A 79 -14.67 -0.71 4.24
CA SER A 79 -14.30 -1.15 2.89
C SER A 79 -12.80 -1.00 2.57
N ASP A 80 -12.18 0.10 3.02
CA ASP A 80 -10.77 0.42 2.85
C ASP A 80 -9.85 -0.45 3.72
N ASP A 81 -10.28 -0.77 4.93
CA ASP A 81 -9.58 -1.70 5.84
C ASP A 81 -9.60 -3.12 5.24
N LEU A 82 -10.74 -3.53 4.69
CA LEU A 82 -10.91 -4.82 4.02
C LEU A 82 -10.06 -4.93 2.75
N ASP A 83 -9.92 -3.85 1.97
CA ASP A 83 -9.03 -3.83 0.79
C ASP A 83 -7.57 -4.10 1.17
N ALA A 84 -7.10 -3.44 2.24
CA ALA A 84 -5.75 -3.64 2.76
C ALA A 84 -5.57 -5.07 3.32
N MET A 85 -6.58 -5.60 4.01
CA MET A 85 -6.57 -6.96 4.52
C MET A 85 -6.55 -8.01 3.40
N MET A 86 -7.36 -7.82 2.34
CA MET A 86 -7.34 -8.69 1.17
C MET A 86 -5.97 -8.70 0.49
N ALA A 87 -5.32 -7.54 0.38
CA ALA A 87 -3.96 -7.47 -0.16
C ALA A 87 -2.97 -8.29 0.69
N TYR A 88 -3.11 -8.25 2.01
CA TYR A 88 -2.29 -9.08 2.88
C TYR A 88 -2.59 -10.58 2.75
N ILE A 89 -3.87 -10.97 2.69
CA ILE A 89 -4.31 -12.35 2.46
C ILE A 89 -3.69 -12.91 1.17
N ARG A 90 -3.71 -12.14 0.07
CA ARG A 90 -3.06 -12.52 -1.20
C ARG A 90 -1.56 -12.74 -1.03
N ALA A 91 -0.88 -11.86 -0.30
CA ALA A 91 0.56 -12.00 -0.10
C ALA A 91 0.90 -13.28 0.68
N VAL A 92 0.19 -13.56 1.79
CA VAL A 92 0.48 -14.74 2.61
C VAL A 92 0.05 -16.05 1.96
N SER A 93 -1.03 -16.05 1.14
CA SER A 93 -1.43 -17.23 0.35
C SER A 93 -0.43 -17.53 -0.77
N ARG A 94 0.12 -16.50 -1.43
CA ARG A 94 1.19 -16.63 -2.44
C ARG A 94 2.56 -16.91 -1.84
N ARG A 95 2.68 -16.86 -0.50
CA ARG A 95 3.94 -16.99 0.24
C ARG A 95 4.93 -15.86 -0.11
N GLU A 96 4.43 -14.70 -0.50
CA GLU A 96 5.24 -13.54 -0.89
C GLU A 96 5.40 -12.56 0.28
N PRO A 97 6.52 -11.82 0.38
CA PRO A 97 6.65 -10.77 1.39
C PRO A 97 5.61 -9.67 1.19
N PHE A 98 4.87 -9.31 2.22
CA PHE A 98 3.98 -8.15 2.25
C PHE A 98 4.69 -6.94 2.86
N VAL A 99 4.46 -5.74 2.32
CA VAL A 99 4.96 -4.50 2.90
C VAL A 99 3.88 -3.43 2.80
N VAL A 100 3.73 -2.63 3.85
CA VAL A 100 2.69 -1.58 3.97
C VAL A 100 3.21 -0.37 4.70
N TRP A 101 2.90 0.83 4.21
CA TRP A 101 3.07 2.11 4.86
C TRP A 101 1.81 2.45 5.66
N THR A 102 1.94 2.61 6.98
CA THR A 102 0.81 2.75 7.92
C THR A 102 0.76 4.09 8.62
N GLY A 103 1.80 4.92 8.53
CA GLY A 103 1.75 6.25 9.14
C GLY A 103 2.96 7.13 8.90
N ARG A 104 2.89 8.36 9.41
CA ARG A 104 3.97 9.34 9.39
C ARG A 104 4.07 10.03 10.74
N GLN A 105 5.29 10.21 11.24
CA GLN A 105 5.60 10.97 12.46
C GLN A 105 6.73 11.96 12.16
N GLY A 106 6.39 13.24 11.99
CA GLY A 106 7.35 14.22 11.47
C GLY A 106 7.87 13.80 10.10
N ASP A 107 9.19 13.65 9.96
CA ASP A 107 9.82 13.17 8.73
C ASP A 107 10.02 11.64 8.68
N ALA A 108 9.51 10.92 9.68
CA ALA A 108 9.58 9.47 9.69
C ALA A 108 8.36 8.83 9.03
N LEU A 109 8.58 7.94 8.07
CA LEU A 109 7.58 6.99 7.57
C LEU A 109 7.59 5.73 8.44
N LEU A 110 6.40 5.23 8.75
CA LEU A 110 6.17 4.06 9.59
C LEU A 110 5.38 3.02 8.81
N GLY A 111 5.72 1.76 8.98
CA GLY A 111 4.97 0.69 8.33
C GLY A 111 5.26 -0.68 8.88
N GLU A 112 4.68 -1.67 8.21
CA GLU A 112 4.80 -3.08 8.57
C GLU A 112 5.33 -3.89 7.39
N VAL A 113 5.95 -5.03 7.71
CA VAL A 113 6.33 -6.06 6.76
C VAL A 113 5.95 -7.42 7.34
N SER A 114 5.60 -8.34 6.46
CA SER A 114 5.40 -9.74 6.81
C SER A 114 6.00 -10.64 5.72
N PRO A 115 6.62 -11.78 6.07
CA PRO A 115 6.86 -12.22 7.45
C PRO A 115 7.90 -11.34 8.15
N ALA A 116 7.97 -11.45 9.48
CA ALA A 116 8.90 -10.69 10.30
C ALA A 116 10.38 -10.89 9.90
N THR A 117 10.69 -12.05 9.31
CA THR A 117 12.03 -12.41 8.80
C THR A 117 12.38 -11.78 7.46
N ALA A 118 11.46 -11.10 6.79
CA ALA A 118 11.73 -10.45 5.51
C ALA A 118 12.72 -9.30 5.68
N LYS A 119 13.75 -9.28 4.84
CA LYS A 119 14.68 -8.15 4.74
C LYS A 119 13.95 -6.99 4.05
N VAL A 120 14.04 -5.79 4.63
CA VAL A 120 13.47 -4.57 4.05
C VAL A 120 14.58 -3.62 3.63
N GLU A 121 14.52 -3.16 2.39
CA GLU A 121 15.38 -2.12 1.85
C GLU A 121 14.51 -0.98 1.33
N ALA A 122 15.01 0.25 1.41
CA ALA A 122 14.30 1.41 0.91
C ALA A 122 15.23 2.33 0.11
N ARG A 123 14.66 2.99 -0.88
CA ARG A 123 15.33 4.01 -1.68
C ARG A 123 14.41 5.18 -1.98
N ALA A 124 14.95 6.38 -2.05
CA ALA A 124 14.32 7.52 -2.68
C ALA A 124 15.05 7.81 -3.99
N LYS A 125 14.40 7.61 -5.13
CA LYS A 125 15.05 7.65 -6.45
C LYS A 125 16.28 6.72 -6.52
N ARG A 126 17.49 7.28 -6.51
CA ARG A 126 18.77 6.56 -6.56
C ARG A 126 19.47 6.46 -5.20
N GLU A 127 18.96 7.15 -4.18
CA GLU A 127 19.56 7.20 -2.85
C GLU A 127 19.00 6.08 -1.98
N LYS A 128 19.90 5.30 -1.35
CA LYS A 128 19.51 4.27 -0.39
C LYS A 128 19.16 4.92 0.94
N LEU A 129 17.97 4.61 1.47
CA LEU A 129 17.52 5.08 2.77
C LEU A 129 17.83 4.06 3.85
N ARG A 130 18.15 4.55 5.06
CA ARG A 130 18.30 3.68 6.24
C ARG A 130 16.93 3.20 6.68
N VAL A 131 16.77 1.87 6.75
CA VAL A 131 15.58 1.23 7.31
C VAL A 131 15.88 0.77 8.73
N GLU A 132 15.12 1.27 9.69
CA GLU A 132 15.12 0.83 11.07
C GLU A 132 14.03 -0.22 11.31
N ARG A 133 14.26 -1.11 12.29
CA ARG A 133 13.34 -2.19 12.66
C ARG A 133 12.99 -2.08 14.16
N PRO A 134 12.09 -1.17 14.56
CA PRO A 134 11.72 -1.02 15.97
C PRO A 134 11.15 -2.31 16.57
N GLN A 135 10.44 -3.08 15.75
CA GLN A 135 9.97 -4.43 16.05
C GLN A 135 10.18 -5.33 14.83
N SER A 136 10.13 -6.64 15.02
CA SER A 136 10.43 -7.61 13.98
C SER A 136 9.47 -7.57 12.79
N ASN A 137 8.27 -7.02 12.92
CA ASN A 137 7.32 -6.81 11.82
C ASN A 137 7.17 -5.33 11.43
N GLN A 138 7.88 -4.39 12.08
CA GLN A 138 7.75 -2.96 11.83
C GLN A 138 8.97 -2.39 11.15
N TRP A 139 8.78 -1.43 10.25
CA TRP A 139 9.87 -0.65 9.67
C TRP A 139 9.64 0.83 9.89
N ARG A 140 10.76 1.57 9.99
CA ARG A 140 10.79 3.02 10.10
C ARG A 140 11.87 3.58 9.19
N ILE A 141 11.57 4.65 8.47
CA ILE A 141 12.52 5.37 7.60
C ILE A 141 12.40 6.86 7.90
N VAL A 142 13.51 7.51 8.24
CA VAL A 142 13.55 8.97 8.33
C VAL A 142 13.88 9.53 6.94
N LEU A 143 13.01 10.38 6.42
CA LEU A 143 13.21 10.99 5.11
C LEU A 143 14.28 12.09 5.18
N PRO A 144 15.25 12.12 4.25
CA PRO A 144 16.13 13.26 4.07
C PRO A 144 15.33 14.53 3.75
N LYS A 145 15.91 15.69 4.06
CA LYS A 145 15.26 16.99 3.79
C LYS A 145 14.88 17.11 2.31
N GLY A 146 13.61 17.40 2.05
CA GLY A 146 13.07 17.61 0.70
C GLY A 146 12.62 16.33 -0.02
N VAL A 147 12.89 15.14 0.52
CA VAL A 147 12.36 13.88 -0.01
C VAL A 147 10.90 13.73 0.41
N ARG A 148 10.02 13.49 -0.56
CA ARG A 148 8.60 13.23 -0.30
C ARG A 148 8.30 11.73 -0.19
N PRO A 149 7.24 11.32 0.55
CA PRO A 149 6.83 9.93 0.65
C PRO A 149 6.66 9.24 -0.71
N GLU A 150 6.08 9.94 -1.70
CA GLU A 150 5.84 9.37 -3.04
C GLU A 150 7.12 8.98 -3.79
N GLU A 151 8.27 9.53 -3.39
CA GLU A 151 9.58 9.21 -4.00
C GLU A 151 10.19 7.92 -3.44
N VAL A 152 9.60 7.38 -2.36
CA VAL A 152 10.10 6.19 -1.68
C VAL A 152 9.60 4.92 -2.34
N GLU A 153 10.55 4.01 -2.54
CA GLU A 153 10.30 2.62 -2.92
C GLU A 153 10.88 1.70 -1.85
N LEU A 154 10.07 0.74 -1.40
CA LEU A 154 10.47 -0.33 -0.49
C LEU A 154 10.59 -1.64 -1.27
N THR A 155 11.64 -2.40 -0.98
CA THR A 155 11.77 -3.81 -1.38
C THR A 155 11.72 -4.66 -0.11
N ALA A 156 10.85 -5.66 -0.08
CA ALA A 156 10.84 -6.71 0.92
C ALA A 156 11.28 -8.05 0.29
N GLN A 157 12.18 -8.78 0.93
CA GLN A 157 12.72 -10.04 0.40
C GLN A 157 12.71 -11.15 1.46
N ARG A 158 12.31 -12.35 1.02
CA ARG A 158 12.41 -13.60 1.79
C ARG A 158 12.90 -14.72 0.89
N GLY A 159 14.12 -15.21 1.16
CA GLY A 159 14.77 -16.17 0.27
C GLY A 159 14.85 -15.60 -1.16
N THR A 160 14.28 -16.32 -2.13
CA THR A 160 14.21 -15.91 -3.54
C THR A 160 13.01 -15.01 -3.86
N LEU A 161 12.03 -14.91 -2.97
CA LEU A 161 10.81 -14.14 -3.20
C LEU A 161 11.02 -12.66 -2.84
N ARG A 162 10.55 -11.78 -3.72
CA ARG A 162 10.77 -10.33 -3.62
C ARG A 162 9.50 -9.58 -3.98
N THR A 163 9.15 -8.62 -3.15
CA THR A 163 8.04 -7.69 -3.34
C THR A 163 8.56 -6.27 -3.36
N THR A 164 8.05 -5.47 -4.29
CA THR A 164 8.37 -4.04 -4.38
C THR A 164 7.11 -3.21 -4.17
N LEU A 165 7.19 -2.21 -3.28
CA LEU A 165 6.15 -1.22 -3.04
C LEU A 165 6.69 0.16 -3.38
N ARG A 166 6.05 0.82 -4.35
CA ARG A 166 6.30 2.22 -4.69
C ARG A 166 5.20 3.07 -4.04
N LEU A 167 5.57 3.96 -3.12
CA LEU A 167 4.58 4.71 -2.34
C LEU A 167 3.79 5.74 -3.17
N LYS A 168 4.30 6.13 -4.34
CA LYS A 168 3.50 6.89 -5.32
C LYS A 168 2.32 6.12 -5.91
N ASP A 169 2.38 4.78 -5.90
CA ASP A 169 1.40 3.93 -6.57
C ASP A 169 0.36 3.36 -5.59
N SER A 170 0.77 3.03 -4.36
CA SER A 170 -0.10 2.42 -3.34
C SER A 170 0.54 2.50 -1.95
N PRO A 171 -0.22 2.49 -0.83
CA PRO A 171 0.35 2.36 0.50
C PRO A 171 0.71 0.93 0.88
N TYR A 172 0.29 -0.09 0.14
CA TYR A 172 0.63 -1.50 0.38
C TYR A 172 0.84 -2.29 -0.92
N SER A 173 1.61 -3.37 -0.84
CA SER A 173 1.80 -4.29 -1.96
C SER A 173 0.58 -5.20 -2.18
N HIS A 174 0.55 -5.95 -3.30
CA HIS A 174 -0.50 -6.95 -3.61
C HIS A 174 -1.93 -6.41 -3.73
N THR A 175 -2.07 -5.18 -4.24
CA THR A 175 -3.38 -4.59 -4.57
C THR A 175 -4.15 -5.37 -5.64
N LYS A 176 -3.47 -6.30 -6.34
CA LYS A 176 -4.00 -7.19 -7.38
C LYS A 176 -3.48 -8.62 -7.19
#